data_AF-A0A9E4GL28-F1
#
_entry.id   AF-A0A9E4GL28-F1
#
_cell.length_a   1.000
_cell.length_b   1.000
_cell.length_c   1.000
_cell.angle_alpha   90.00
_cell.angle_beta   90.00
_cell.angle_gamma   90.00
#
_symmetry.space_group_name_H-M   'P 1'
#
loop_
_entity.id
_entity.type
_entity.pdbx_description
1 polymer ?
#
loop_
_entity_poly.entity_id
_entity_poly.type
_entity_poly.pdbx_seq_one_letter_code
_entity_poly.pdbx_strand_id
1 'polypeptide(L)' 'MSDLRDRLANTRWPDEIGNDGWTYGTRLADLKQLVAYWHTSYDWRRHERAMNAFPHYTVSIDD' A
#
# COMPACT_ATOMS: atom_id res chain seq x y z
N MET A 1 -2.93 -11.10 5.46
CA MET A 1 -2.64 -11.07 4.01
C MET A 1 -3.91 -11.21 3.18
N SER A 2 -4.82 -12.14 3.50
CA SER A 2 -6.15 -12.23 2.87
C SER A 2 -6.92 -10.92 3.02
N ASP A 3 -7.07 -10.40 4.25
CA ASP A 3 -7.79 -9.14 4.50
C ASP A 3 -7.25 -7.94 3.68
N LEU A 4 -5.93 -7.81 3.53
CA LEU A 4 -5.35 -6.76 2.68
C LEU A 4 -5.72 -6.95 1.20
N ARG A 5 -5.63 -8.18 0.68
CA ARG A 5 -5.99 -8.46 -0.72
C ARG A 5 -7.47 -8.22 -0.96
N ASP A 6 -8.33 -8.65 -0.05
CA ASP A 6 -9.77 -8.50 -0.14
C ASP A 6 -10.18 -7.03 -0.13
N ARG A 7 -9.53 -6.19 0.69
CA ARG A 7 -9.75 -4.73 0.69
C ARG A 7 -9.29 -4.07 -0.59
N LEU A 8 -8.10 -4.43 -1.10
CA LEU A 8 -7.60 -3.90 -2.36
C LEU A 8 -8.51 -4.27 -3.54
N ALA A 9 -9.00 -5.52 -3.58
CA ALA A 9 -9.95 -5.98 -4.60
C ALA A 9 -11.28 -5.22 -4.58
N ASN A 10 -11.77 -4.87 -3.38
CA ASN A 10 -13.04 -4.17 -3.20
C ASN A 10 -12.91 -2.64 -3.12
N THR A 11 -11.82 -2.08 -3.65
CA THR A 11 -11.59 -0.63 -3.59
C THR A 11 -12.63 0.12 -4.42
N ARG A 12 -13.40 1.01 -3.77
CA ARG A 12 -14.30 1.95 -4.45
C ARG A 12 -13.52 3.20 -4.86
N TRP A 13 -13.34 3.37 -6.17
CA TRP A 13 -12.61 4.50 -6.73
C TRP A 13 -13.48 5.76 -6.81
N PRO A 14 -12.96 6.94 -6.43
CA PRO A 14 -13.63 8.21 -6.67
C PRO A 14 -13.54 8.58 -8.16
N ASP A 15 -14.39 9.50 -8.59
CA ASP A 15 -14.24 10.18 -9.88
C ASP A 15 -13.06 11.16 -9.82
N GLU A 16 -12.38 11.36 -10.96
CA GLU A 16 -11.27 12.30 -11.10
C GLU A 16 -11.60 13.34 -12.17
N ILE A 17 -11.44 14.63 -11.82
CA ILE A 17 -11.71 15.75 -12.72
C ILE A 17 -10.43 16.58 -12.87
N GLY A 18 -9.87 16.59 -14.07
CA GLY A 18 -8.84 17.57 -14.48
C GLY A 18 -7.55 17.56 -13.66
N ASN A 19 -7.06 16.39 -13.25
CA ASN A 19 -5.86 16.26 -12.40
C ASN A 19 -4.60 15.81 -13.17
N ASP A 20 -4.46 16.23 -14.44
CA ASP A 20 -3.40 15.73 -15.33
C ASP A 20 -1.97 16.00 -14.79
N GLY A 21 -1.82 17.05 -13.96
CA GLY A 21 -0.55 17.51 -13.38
C GLY A 21 -0.35 17.23 -11.89
N TRP A 22 -1.13 16.33 -11.27
CA TRP A 22 -1.07 16.04 -9.82
C TRP A 22 -1.44 17.23 -8.90
N THR A 23 -1.99 18.31 -9.48
CA THR A 23 -2.32 19.55 -8.78
C THR A 23 -3.32 19.34 -7.63
N TYR A 24 -4.17 18.31 -7.73
CA TYR A 24 -5.17 17.95 -6.74
C TYR A 24 -4.81 16.67 -5.95
N GLY A 25 -3.54 16.26 -5.99
CA GLY A 25 -3.04 15.03 -5.37
C GLY A 25 -2.76 13.92 -6.38
N THR A 26 -2.57 12.71 -5.87
CA THR A 26 -2.23 11.53 -6.69
C THR A 26 -3.27 11.29 -7.76
N ARG A 27 -2.82 11.09 -9.01
CA ARG A 27 -3.74 10.77 -10.10
C ARG A 27 -4.39 9.42 -9.88
N LEU A 28 -5.66 9.31 -10.24
CA LEU A 28 -6.42 8.07 -10.11
C LEU A 28 -5.77 6.92 -10.90
N ALA A 29 -5.25 7.22 -12.08
CA ALA A 29 -4.56 6.25 -12.92
C ALA A 29 -3.31 5.66 -12.23
N ASP A 30 -2.48 6.51 -11.63
CA ASP A 30 -1.25 6.09 -10.95
C ASP A 30 -1.58 5.26 -9.71
N LEU A 31 -2.59 5.68 -8.94
CA LEU A 31 -3.02 4.95 -7.75
C LEU A 31 -3.62 3.58 -8.10
N LYS A 32 -4.43 3.50 -9.17
CA LYS A 32 -4.96 2.22 -9.69
C LYS A 32 -3.83 1.28 -10.11
N GLN A 33 -2.80 1.79 -10.78
CA GLN A 33 -1.65 0.99 -11.18
C GLN A 33 -0.89 0.43 -9.96
N LEU A 34 -0.67 1.26 -8.95
CA LEU A 34 0.00 0.85 -7.71
C LEU A 34 -0.81 -0.23 -6.97
N VAL A 35 -2.13 -0.02 -6.83
CA VAL A 35 -3.03 -0.99 -6.19
C VAL A 35 -3.06 -2.32 -6.93
N ALA A 36 -3.08 -2.29 -8.27
CA ALA A 36 -3.02 -3.51 -9.08
C ALA A 36 -1.73 -4.31 -8.82
N TYR A 37 -0.58 -3.63 -8.74
CA TYR A 37 0.69 -4.26 -8.42
C TYR A 37 0.70 -4.86 -7.00
N TRP A 38 0.21 -4.13 -6.00
CA TRP A 38 0.10 -4.62 -4.62
C TRP A 38 -0.82 -5.82 -4.47
N HIS A 39 -1.93 -5.83 -5.20
CA HIS A 39 -2.89 -6.93 -5.15
C HIS A 39 -2.33 -8.22 -5.77
N THR A 40 -1.64 -8.11 -6.90
CA THR A 40 -1.31 -9.27 -7.75
C THR A 40 0.14 -9.73 -7.66
N SER A 41 1.07 -8.80 -7.44
CA SER A 41 2.49 -9.04 -7.74
C SER A 41 3.41 -8.80 -6.53
N TYR A 42 2.98 -7.98 -5.57
CA TYR A 42 3.82 -7.66 -4.42
C TYR A 42 3.88 -8.83 -3.42
N ASP A 43 5.07 -9.42 -3.28
CA ASP A 43 5.35 -10.46 -2.28
C ASP A 43 5.69 -9.81 -0.93
N TRP A 44 4.67 -9.63 -0.09
CA TRP A 44 4.85 -9.13 1.28
C TRP A 44 5.75 -10.03 2.13
N ARG A 45 5.69 -11.36 1.95
CA ARG A 45 6.48 -12.30 2.76
C ARG A 45 7.96 -12.20 2.44
N ARG A 46 8.33 -11.90 1.18
CA ARG A 46 9.72 -11.58 0.82
C ARG A 46 10.24 -10.38 1.60
N HIS A 47 9.47 -9.31 1.67
CA HIS A 47 9.89 -8.08 2.34
C HIS A 47 9.89 -8.22 3.86
N GLU A 48 8.90 -8.92 4.42
CA GLU A 48 8.86 -9.27 5.84
C GLU A 48 10.11 -10.05 6.28
N ARG A 49 10.52 -11.06 5.49
CA ARG A 49 11.78 -11.79 5.75
C ARG A 49 13.01 -10.89 5.71
N ALA A 50 13.06 -9.95 4.77
CA ALA A 50 14.17 -9.02 4.66
C ALA A 50 14.23 -8.05 5.84
N MET A 51 13.08 -7.55 6.31
CA MET A 51 13.00 -6.69 7.50
C MET A 51 13.42 -7.47 8.76
N ASN A 52 12.85 -8.66 8.97
CA ASN A 52 13.14 -9.50 10.13
C ASN A 52 14.54 -10.13 10.12
N ALA A 53 15.36 -9.88 9.08
CA ALA A 53 16.77 -10.24 9.09
C ALA A 53 17.59 -9.39 10.07
N PHE A 54 17.06 -8.23 10.48
CA PHE A 54 17.69 -7.35 11.46
C PHE A 54 17.02 -7.51 12.84
N PRO A 55 17.79 -7.41 13.93
CA PRO A 55 17.22 -7.39 15.29
C PRO A 55 16.27 -6.21 15.48
N HIS A 56 15.06 -6.50 15.96
CA HIS A 56 14.06 -5.50 16.31
C HIS A 56 13.87 -5.48 17.83
N TYR A 57 13.75 -4.28 18.40
CA TYR A 57 13.57 -4.08 19.84
C TYR A 57 12.38 -3.17 20.09
N THR A 58 11.64 -3.45 21.15
CA THR A 58 10.56 -2.60 21.66
C THR A 58 10.80 -2.38 23.14
N VAL A 59 10.75 -1.13 23.59
CA VAL A 59 10.86 -0.76 25.00
C VAL A 59 9.62 0.04 25.36
N SER A 60 8.99 -0.32 26.47
CA SER A 60 7.97 0.51 27.10
C SER A 60 8.68 1.60 27.91
N ILE A 61 8.30 2.84 27.70
CA ILE A 61 8.76 3.98 28.49
C ILE A 61 7.55 4.46 29.28
N ASP A 62 7.57 4.23 30.59
CA ASP A 62 6.65 4.80 31.55
C ASP A 62 7.41 5.86 32.37
N ASP A 63 6.71 6.94 32.76
CA ASP A 63 7.25 8.05 33.58
C ASP A 63 7.39 7.69 35.07
#